data_AF-A0A8T2IHW7-F1
#
_entry.id   AF-A0A8T2IHW7-F1
#
_cell.length_a   1.000
_cell.length_b   1.000
_cell.length_c   1.000
_cell.angle_alpha   90.00
_cell.angle_beta   90.00
_cell.angle_gamma   90.00
#
_symmetry.space_group_name_H-M   'P 1'
#
loop_
_entity.id
_entity.type
_entity.pdbx_description
1 polymer ?
#
loop_
_entity_poly.entity_id
_entity_poly.type
_entity_poly.pdbx_seq_one_letter_code
_entity_poly.pdbx_strand_id
1 'polypeptide(L)'
;MVLDFKMPRLANITSKKKSRVLLRTGTLKKPRNLQSQDYQELLDKCLKSKQLFVDGAFPADLTSIGSGRLLKKLPEDVQWKRPHELVRNPQFFTENPSEFALHQGLTENCWFLAALCSLTFHPDILTNVVPANQSFGKNYSGIFHFRVSKCSFHVRFFLVLN
;
A
#
# COMPACT_ATOMS: atom_id res chain seq x y z
N MET A 1 28.21 9.02 -0.58
CA MET A 1 28.97 8.49 0.56
C MET A 1 28.50 7.06 0.74
N VAL A 2 29.38 6.09 0.43
CA VAL A 2 29.05 4.67 0.38
C VAL A 2 28.88 4.14 1.81
N LEU A 3 27.77 3.45 2.07
CA LEU A 3 27.69 2.49 3.16
C LEU A 3 27.30 1.14 2.58
N ASP A 4 28.28 0.24 2.68
CA ASP A 4 28.28 -1.18 2.36
C ASP A 4 27.38 -1.92 3.36
N PHE A 5 26.52 -2.82 2.87
CA PHE A 5 25.79 -3.78 3.70
C PHE A 5 26.17 -5.20 3.29
N LYS A 6 27.03 -5.80 4.12
CA LYS A 6 27.42 -7.20 4.07
C LYS A 6 26.21 -8.12 4.35
N MET A 7 25.83 -8.94 3.37
CA MET A 7 24.85 -10.01 3.57
C MET A 7 25.41 -11.11 4.49
N PRO A 8 24.66 -11.60 5.50
CA PRO A 8 25.08 -12.77 6.25
C PRO A 8 24.98 -14.03 5.39
N ARG A 9 26.08 -14.81 5.30
CA ARG A 9 26.05 -16.16 4.74
C ARG A 9 25.24 -17.06 5.67
N LEU A 10 24.36 -17.87 5.06
CA LEU A 10 23.63 -18.95 5.73
C LEU A 10 24.62 -20.01 6.20
N ALA A 11 25.00 -19.96 7.48
CA ALA A 11 25.64 -21.07 8.17
C ALA A 11 24.60 -21.81 9.01
N ASN A 12 24.54 -23.12 8.78
CA ASN A 12 23.68 -24.09 9.43
C ASN A 12 23.66 -23.94 10.96
N ILE A 13 22.47 -23.85 11.55
CA ILE A 13 22.27 -24.10 12.99
C ILE A 13 21.28 -25.24 13.14
N THR A 14 21.81 -26.28 13.77
CA THR A 14 21.22 -27.52 14.22
C THR A 14 20.08 -27.32 15.23
N SER A 15 19.19 -28.32 15.24
CA SER A 15 17.98 -28.51 16.05
C SER A 15 18.03 -27.99 17.50
N LYS A 16 16.96 -27.28 17.91
CA LYS A 16 16.29 -27.44 19.22
C LYS A 16 14.84 -26.94 19.15
N LYS A 17 13.91 -27.87 19.34
CA LYS A 17 12.44 -27.70 19.37
C LYS A 17 12.00 -26.71 20.46
N LYS A 18 11.27 -25.67 20.08
CA LYS A 18 10.35 -24.93 20.96
C LYS A 18 9.07 -24.70 20.17
N SER A 19 7.94 -25.19 20.68
CA SER A 19 6.64 -25.16 20.03
C SER A 19 6.24 -23.70 19.72
N ARG A 20 6.50 -23.26 18.47
CA ARG A 20 5.95 -22.03 17.92
C ARG A 20 4.72 -22.43 17.14
N VAL A 21 3.58 -21.84 17.48
CA VAL A 21 2.40 -21.80 16.61
C VAL A 21 2.92 -21.49 15.21
N LEU A 22 2.78 -22.45 14.31
CA LEU A 22 3.28 -22.35 12.95
C LEU A 22 2.48 -21.22 12.29
N LEU A 23 3.05 -20.01 12.26
CA LEU A 23 2.52 -18.90 11.46
C LEU A 23 2.52 -19.39 10.01
N ARG A 24 1.40 -19.99 9.56
CA ARG A 24 1.23 -20.50 8.19
C ARG A 24 1.66 -19.43 7.20
N THR A 25 2.76 -19.66 6.52
CA THR A 25 3.37 -18.72 5.58
C THR A 25 2.42 -18.52 4.40
N GLY A 26 1.91 -17.30 4.20
CA GLY A 26 1.12 -16.97 3.00
C GLY A 26 1.97 -17.09 1.73
N THR A 27 1.37 -17.54 0.64
CA THR A 27 2.03 -17.66 -0.67
C THR A 27 1.57 -16.53 -1.59
N LEU A 28 2.29 -16.27 -2.70
CA LEU A 28 1.88 -15.28 -3.70
C LEU A 28 0.47 -15.57 -4.27
N LYS A 29 0.11 -16.85 -4.36
CA LYS A 29 -1.20 -17.31 -4.85
C LYS A 29 -2.31 -17.20 -3.81
N LYS A 30 -1.97 -17.18 -2.51
CA LYS A 30 -2.93 -17.03 -1.40
C LYS A 30 -2.32 -16.14 -0.33
N PRO A 31 -2.31 -14.81 -0.56
CA PRO A 31 -1.78 -13.88 0.40
C PRO A 31 -2.65 -13.89 1.67
N ARG A 32 -2.03 -13.60 2.82
CA ARG A 32 -2.78 -13.43 4.07
C ARG A 32 -3.43 -12.06 4.09
N ASN A 33 -4.67 -12.00 4.55
CA ASN A 33 -5.37 -10.75 4.82
C ASN A 33 -4.71 -10.06 6.02
N LEU A 34 -4.24 -8.82 5.83
CA LEU A 34 -3.80 -8.00 6.94
C LEU A 34 -5.00 -7.70 7.84
N GLN A 35 -4.84 -7.91 9.15
CA GLN A 35 -5.89 -7.65 10.15
C GLN A 35 -7.23 -8.35 9.85
N SER A 36 -7.19 -9.49 9.15
CA SER A 36 -8.38 -10.27 8.74
C SER A 36 -9.38 -9.50 7.88
N GLN A 37 -8.96 -8.40 7.24
CA GLN A 37 -9.79 -7.66 6.29
C GLN A 37 -9.82 -8.37 4.93
N ASP A 38 -11.00 -8.79 4.47
CA ASP A 38 -11.19 -9.31 3.13
C ASP A 38 -11.69 -8.21 2.17
N TYR A 39 -10.96 -8.01 1.07
CA TYR A 39 -11.28 -6.96 0.09
C TYR A 39 -12.68 -7.12 -0.49
N GLN A 40 -13.06 -8.35 -0.87
CA GLN A 40 -14.32 -8.59 -1.57
C GLN A 40 -15.50 -8.40 -0.62
N GLU A 41 -15.38 -8.88 0.62
CA GLU A 41 -16.42 -8.68 1.64
C GLU A 41 -16.61 -7.19 1.97
N LEU A 42 -15.51 -6.43 2.10
CA LEU A 42 -15.56 -4.99 2.36
C LEU A 42 -16.15 -4.22 1.18
N LEU A 43 -15.73 -4.54 -0.05
CA LEU A 43 -16.26 -3.93 -1.27
C LEU A 43 -17.77 -4.20 -1.39
N ASP A 44 -18.20 -5.45 -1.23
CA ASP A 44 -19.61 -5.84 -1.32
C ASP A 44 -20.45 -5.13 -0.26
N LYS A 45 -19.93 -5.02 0.98
CA LYS A 45 -20.60 -4.29 2.06
C LYS A 45 -20.80 -2.82 1.69
N CYS A 46 -19.76 -2.15 1.20
CA CYS A 46 -19.80 -0.75 0.82
C CYS A 46 -20.73 -0.49 -0.38
N LEU A 47 -20.70 -1.38 -1.39
CA LEU A 47 -21.60 -1.31 -2.54
C LEU A 47 -23.06 -1.47 -2.12
N LYS A 48 -23.36 -2.43 -1.22
CA LYS A 48 -24.71 -2.67 -0.69
C LYS A 48 -25.20 -1.49 0.15
N SER A 49 -24.35 -0.92 0.99
CA SER A 49 -24.70 0.23 1.84
C SER A 49 -24.64 1.57 1.12
N LYS A 50 -24.16 1.62 -0.14
CA LYS A 50 -23.90 2.84 -0.92
C LYS A 50 -23.04 3.86 -0.16
N GLN A 51 -22.05 3.37 0.60
CA GLN A 51 -21.13 4.21 1.36
C GLN A 51 -19.70 3.98 0.91
N LEU A 52 -18.90 5.04 0.97
CA LEU A 52 -17.46 4.93 0.74
C LEU A 52 -16.80 4.27 1.95
N PHE A 53 -15.87 3.36 1.68
CA PHE A 53 -15.09 2.68 2.70
C PHE A 53 -14.23 3.68 3.49
N VAL A 54 -14.13 3.41 4.80
CA VAL A 54 -13.28 4.11 5.75
C VAL A 54 -12.52 3.05 6.53
N ASP A 55 -11.19 3.09 6.49
CA ASP A 55 -10.35 2.09 7.15
C ASP A 55 -10.22 2.42 8.64
N GLY A 56 -10.97 1.70 9.48
CA GLY A 56 -10.88 1.87 10.94
C GLY A 56 -9.51 1.47 11.52
N ALA A 57 -8.71 0.67 10.80
CA ALA A 57 -7.37 0.31 11.22
C ALA A 57 -6.30 1.33 10.79
N PHE A 58 -6.67 2.32 9.98
CA PHE A 58 -5.81 3.40 9.52
C PHE A 58 -6.65 4.65 9.26
N PRO A 59 -7.05 5.35 10.35
CA PRO A 59 -7.95 6.48 10.27
C PRO A 59 -7.32 7.64 9.49
N ALA A 60 -8.15 8.49 8.89
CA ALA A 60 -7.73 9.69 8.17
C ALA A 60 -7.38 10.84 9.15
N ASP A 61 -6.42 10.60 10.04
CA ASP A 61 -5.95 11.57 11.02
C ASP A 61 -4.41 11.55 11.14
N LEU A 62 -3.85 12.38 12.01
CA LEU A 62 -2.40 12.50 12.19
C LEU A 62 -1.73 11.20 12.68
N THR A 63 -2.46 10.31 13.37
CA THR A 63 -1.90 9.06 13.91
C THR A 63 -1.47 8.11 12.80
N SER A 64 -2.14 8.17 11.65
CA SER A 64 -1.82 7.40 10.45
C SER A 64 -0.64 7.97 9.66
N ILE A 65 -0.35 9.28 9.80
CA ILE A 65 0.79 9.89 9.12
C ILE A 65 2.09 9.44 9.78
N GLY A 66 2.12 9.44 11.12
CA GLY A 66 3.26 8.96 11.89
C GLY A 66 3.51 9.82 13.13
N SER A 67 4.78 9.93 13.52
CA SER A 67 5.15 10.66 14.73
C SER A 67 6.45 11.45 14.55
N GLY A 68 6.74 12.33 15.51
CA GLY A 68 8.03 13.00 15.63
C GLY A 68 8.33 13.95 14.46
N ARG A 69 9.44 13.69 13.76
CA ARG A 69 9.99 14.59 12.72
C ARG A 69 9.05 14.78 11.53
N LEU A 70 8.25 13.77 11.19
CA LEU A 70 7.36 13.84 10.04
C LEU A 70 6.22 14.84 10.29
N LEU A 71 5.55 14.75 11.46
CA LEU A 71 4.48 15.68 11.83
C LEU A 71 4.95 17.13 11.90
N LYS A 72 6.19 17.37 12.34
CA LYS A 72 6.79 18.72 12.40
C LYS A 72 7.03 19.36 11.03
N LYS A 73 7.09 18.57 9.96
CA LYS A 73 7.27 19.07 8.59
C LYS A 73 5.94 19.30 7.86
N LEU A 74 4.82 18.88 8.45
CA LEU A 74 3.52 19.04 7.82
C LEU A 74 3.07 20.51 7.89
N PRO A 75 2.41 21.03 6.84
CA PRO A 75 1.62 22.24 6.92
C PRO A 75 0.52 22.13 7.99
N GLU A 76 0.15 23.26 8.58
CA GLU A 76 -0.90 23.31 9.62
C GLU A 76 -2.29 22.93 9.08
N ASP A 77 -2.54 23.13 7.79
CA ASP A 77 -3.82 22.90 7.11
C ASP A 77 -3.88 21.56 6.36
N VAL A 78 -3.05 20.58 6.73
CA VAL A 78 -3.02 19.27 6.08
C VAL A 78 -4.39 18.58 6.10
N GLN A 79 -4.84 18.12 4.93
CA GLN A 79 -6.15 17.48 4.78
C GLN A 79 -6.05 16.14 4.04
N TRP A 80 -6.84 15.18 4.50
CA TRP A 80 -7.06 13.92 3.79
C TRP A 80 -8.13 14.13 2.72
N LYS A 81 -7.81 13.81 1.47
CA LYS A 81 -8.73 13.95 0.34
C LYS A 81 -8.69 12.70 -0.53
N ARG A 82 -9.84 12.33 -1.07
CA ARG A 82 -9.96 11.26 -2.08
C ARG A 82 -9.58 11.81 -3.45
N PRO A 83 -9.11 10.98 -4.39
CA PRO A 83 -8.70 11.45 -5.73
C PRO A 83 -9.77 12.24 -6.50
N HIS A 84 -11.06 11.87 -6.36
CA HIS A 84 -12.18 12.59 -6.96
C HIS A 84 -12.39 14.02 -6.41
N GLU A 85 -11.83 14.34 -5.24
CA GLU A 85 -11.86 15.68 -4.65
C GLU A 85 -10.72 16.57 -5.17
N LEU A 86 -9.73 15.99 -5.86
CA LEU A 86 -8.53 16.67 -6.35
C LEU A 86 -8.58 16.89 -7.86
N VAL A 87 -9.06 15.89 -8.60
CA VAL A 87 -9.09 15.88 -10.06
C VAL A 87 -10.42 15.33 -10.56
N ARG A 88 -10.90 15.84 -11.70
CA ARG A 88 -12.22 15.48 -12.25
C ARG A 88 -12.34 14.02 -12.71
N ASN A 89 -11.25 13.43 -13.20
CA ASN A 89 -11.24 12.10 -13.76
C ASN A 89 -10.00 11.31 -13.31
N PRO A 90 -9.91 10.92 -12.02
CA PRO A 90 -8.76 10.21 -11.50
C PRO A 90 -8.61 8.84 -12.17
N GLN A 91 -7.37 8.48 -12.50
CA GLN A 91 -7.02 7.16 -13.05
C GLN A 91 -6.28 6.36 -11.99
N PHE A 92 -6.65 5.08 -11.82
CA PHE A 92 -6.03 4.22 -10.80
C PHE A 92 -4.69 3.68 -11.27
N PHE A 93 -4.66 3.22 -12.51
CA PHE A 93 -3.48 2.66 -13.14
C PHE A 93 -3.57 2.96 -14.63
N THR A 94 -2.51 3.51 -15.22
CA THR A 94 -2.40 3.67 -16.67
C THR A 94 -1.53 2.55 -17.21
N GLU A 95 -1.80 2.05 -18.41
CA GLU A 95 -0.98 0.98 -19.01
C GLU A 95 0.34 1.52 -19.59
N ASN A 96 0.51 2.83 -19.64
CA ASN A 96 1.67 3.49 -20.23
C ASN A 96 2.71 3.82 -19.15
N PRO A 97 3.86 3.11 -19.09
CA PRO A 97 4.94 3.36 -18.14
C PRO A 97 5.45 4.80 -18.19
N SER A 98 5.39 5.41 -19.37
CA SER A 98 5.83 6.80 -19.64
C SER A 98 4.99 7.85 -18.89
N GLU A 99 3.78 7.48 -18.48
CA GLU A 99 2.86 8.35 -17.72
C GLU A 99 3.01 8.17 -16.21
N PHE A 100 3.78 7.17 -15.74
CA PHE A 100 4.09 7.01 -14.31
C PHE A 100 5.14 8.02 -13.88
N ALA A 101 4.70 9.25 -13.70
CA ALA A 101 5.51 10.30 -13.11
C ALA A 101 5.43 10.20 -11.57
N LEU A 102 6.27 9.34 -10.99
CA LEU A 102 6.40 9.20 -9.53
C LEU A 102 7.24 10.35 -8.97
N HIS A 103 6.60 11.24 -8.22
CA HIS A 103 7.26 12.36 -7.57
C HIS A 103 7.33 12.15 -6.06
N GLN A 104 8.46 12.54 -5.46
CA GLN A 104 8.62 12.49 -4.01
C GLN A 104 7.89 13.65 -3.34
N GLY A 105 7.06 13.34 -2.34
CA GLY A 105 6.45 14.33 -1.45
C GLY A 105 7.36 14.73 -0.28
N LEU A 106 6.78 15.24 0.81
CA LEU A 106 7.53 15.68 2.00
C LEU A 106 8.24 14.56 2.78
N THR A 107 7.94 13.30 2.47
CA THR A 107 8.48 12.12 3.16
C THR A 107 9.85 11.73 2.60
N GLU A 108 10.81 11.37 3.48
CA GLU A 108 12.15 10.89 3.11
C GLU A 108 12.13 9.39 2.71
N ASN A 109 11.26 9.04 1.76
CA ASN A 109 11.01 7.66 1.32
C ASN A 109 11.52 7.39 -0.10
N CYS A 110 12.59 8.05 -0.53
CA CYS A 110 13.17 7.88 -1.86
C CYS A 110 13.52 6.41 -2.17
N TRP A 111 13.92 5.62 -1.17
CA TRP A 111 14.17 4.18 -1.30
C TRP A 111 12.91 3.40 -1.73
N PHE A 112 11.74 3.80 -1.24
CA PHE A 112 10.47 3.18 -1.60
C PHE A 112 10.04 3.58 -3.01
N LEU A 113 10.20 4.87 -3.36
CA LEU A 113 9.90 5.36 -4.70
C LEU A 113 10.82 4.74 -5.74
N ALA A 114 12.12 4.60 -5.45
CA ALA A 114 13.05 3.90 -6.32
C ALA A 114 12.61 2.44 -6.56
N ALA A 115 12.23 1.72 -5.50
CA ALA A 115 11.72 0.36 -5.64
C ALA A 115 10.41 0.29 -6.45
N LEU A 116 9.50 1.25 -6.26
CA LEU A 116 8.24 1.33 -7.01
C LEU A 116 8.48 1.68 -8.49
N CYS A 117 9.35 2.63 -8.79
CA CYS A 117 9.81 2.93 -10.15
C CYS A 117 10.46 1.71 -10.81
N SER A 118 11.31 0.97 -10.09
CA SER A 118 11.89 -0.27 -10.63
C SER A 118 10.80 -1.30 -10.94
N LEU A 119 9.76 -1.39 -10.10
CA LEU A 119 8.64 -2.31 -10.30
C LEU A 119 7.81 -1.96 -11.55
N THR A 120 7.70 -0.68 -11.94
CA THR A 120 6.94 -0.29 -13.15
C THR A 120 7.56 -0.81 -14.45
N PHE A 121 8.85 -1.16 -14.45
CA PHE A 121 9.51 -1.79 -15.60
C PHE A 121 9.26 -3.32 -15.69
N HIS A 122 8.63 -3.91 -14.67
CA HIS A 122 8.37 -5.35 -14.58
C HIS A 122 6.85 -5.62 -14.45
N PRO A 123 6.08 -5.53 -15.55
CA PRO A 123 4.61 -5.63 -15.52
C PRO A 123 4.10 -6.98 -14.97
N ASP A 124 4.85 -8.05 -15.18
CA ASP A 124 4.61 -9.40 -14.64
C ASP A 124 4.67 -9.43 -13.10
N ILE A 125 5.58 -8.68 -12.50
CA ILE A 125 5.68 -8.57 -11.04
C ILE A 125 4.68 -7.53 -10.52
N LEU A 126 4.50 -6.43 -11.25
CA LEU A 126 3.60 -5.34 -10.87
C LEU A 126 2.14 -5.80 -10.77
N THR A 127 1.65 -6.61 -11.71
CA THR A 127 0.30 -7.19 -11.67
C THR A 127 0.07 -8.12 -10.47
N ASN A 128 1.14 -8.68 -9.90
CA ASN A 128 1.04 -9.42 -8.64
C ASN A 128 0.91 -8.49 -7.44
N VAL A 129 1.50 -7.29 -7.47
CA VAL A 129 1.47 -6.31 -6.38
C VAL A 129 0.21 -5.44 -6.44
N VAL A 130 -0.24 -5.10 -7.64
CA VAL A 130 -1.45 -4.30 -7.92
C VAL A 130 -2.40 -5.18 -8.71
N PRO A 131 -3.34 -5.88 -8.05
CA PRO A 131 -4.33 -6.69 -8.74
C PRO A 131 -5.15 -5.86 -9.74
N ALA A 132 -5.41 -6.44 -10.91
CA ALA A 132 -6.28 -5.85 -11.92
C ALA A 132 -7.74 -5.71 -11.43
N ASN A 133 -8.56 -4.99 -12.20
CA ASN A 133 -9.99 -4.74 -11.93
C ASN A 133 -10.28 -3.75 -10.78
N GLN A 134 -9.35 -2.85 -10.53
CA GLN A 134 -9.52 -1.72 -9.62
C GLN A 134 -9.64 -0.43 -10.43
N SER A 135 -10.67 0.38 -10.16
CA SER A 135 -10.88 1.63 -10.90
C SER A 135 -11.60 2.67 -10.04
N PHE A 136 -11.50 3.93 -10.45
CA PHE A 136 -12.28 5.04 -9.89
C PHE A 136 -13.69 5.16 -10.50
N GLY A 137 -14.00 4.35 -11.51
CA GLY A 137 -15.26 4.35 -12.22
C GLY A 137 -16.25 3.31 -11.67
N LYS A 138 -16.52 2.28 -12.47
CA LYS A 138 -17.53 1.26 -12.12
C LYS A 138 -17.15 0.54 -10.82
N ASN A 139 -18.15 0.37 -9.94
CA ASN A 139 -18.02 -0.28 -8.64
C ASN A 139 -17.05 0.42 -7.66
N TYR A 140 -16.73 1.69 -7.88
CA TYR A 140 -15.94 2.46 -6.93
C TYR A 140 -16.69 2.63 -5.61
N SER A 141 -16.08 2.14 -4.52
CA SER A 141 -16.56 2.31 -3.16
C SER A 141 -15.50 2.87 -2.22
N GLY A 142 -14.50 3.58 -2.77
CA GLY A 142 -13.44 4.16 -1.96
C GLY A 142 -12.59 3.11 -1.22
N ILE A 143 -12.32 1.96 -1.83
CA ILE A 143 -11.40 0.95 -1.33
C ILE A 143 -10.54 0.40 -2.46
N PHE A 144 -9.27 0.13 -2.18
CA PHE A 144 -8.32 -0.52 -3.07
C PHE A 144 -7.48 -1.53 -2.28
N HIS A 145 -6.93 -2.53 -2.97
CA HIS A 145 -6.11 -3.57 -2.37
C HIS A 145 -4.83 -3.84 -3.16
N PHE A 146 -3.78 -4.16 -2.42
CA PHE A 146 -2.41 -4.35 -2.90
C PHE A 146 -1.82 -5.58 -2.21
N ARG A 147 -0.82 -6.21 -2.83
CA ARG A 147 -0.13 -7.38 -2.30
C ARG A 147 1.36 -7.08 -2.13
N VAL A 148 1.90 -7.22 -0.93
CA VAL A 148 3.34 -7.20 -0.68
C VAL A 148 3.77 -8.57 -0.19
N SER A 149 5.00 -8.97 -0.49
CA SER A 149 5.49 -10.33 -0.24
C SER A 149 5.18 -10.80 1.20
N LYS A 150 4.27 -11.80 1.28
CA LYS A 150 3.68 -12.47 2.48
C LYS A 150 2.39 -11.89 3.09
N CYS A 151 1.90 -10.70 2.69
CA CYS A 151 0.65 -10.09 3.20
C CYS A 151 -0.07 -9.21 2.14
N SER A 152 -1.39 -9.31 2.02
CA SER A 152 -2.22 -8.31 1.32
C SER A 152 -2.52 -7.15 2.25
N PHE A 153 -2.43 -5.91 1.77
CA PHE A 153 -2.86 -4.72 2.50
C PHE A 153 -3.73 -3.85 1.60
N HIS A 154 -4.65 -3.12 2.21
CA HIS A 154 -5.51 -2.18 1.51
C HIS A 154 -4.82 -0.83 1.46
N VAL A 155 -4.85 -0.17 0.30
CA VAL A 155 -4.24 1.15 0.18
C VAL A 155 -5.13 2.19 0.82
N ARG A 156 -4.43 3.04 1.55
CA ARG A 156 -4.92 4.08 2.42
C ARG A 156 -4.72 5.40 1.68
N PHE A 157 -5.74 6.26 1.78
CA PHE A 157 -5.92 7.44 0.94
C PHE A 157 -4.74 8.42 0.97
N PHE A 158 -4.67 9.25 -0.06
CA PHE A 158 -3.59 10.21 -0.24
C PHE A 158 -3.71 11.38 0.75
N LEU A 159 -2.58 11.76 1.32
CA LEU A 159 -2.42 12.99 2.06
C LEU A 159 -2.18 14.13 1.06
N VAL A 160 -2.96 15.21 1.13
CA VAL A 160 -2.66 16.43 0.39
C VAL A 160 -2.06 17.45 1.34
N LEU A 161 -0.90 17.93 0.95
CA LEU A 161 -0.15 18.99 1.59
C LEU A 161 -0.30 20.17 0.64
N ASN A 162 -1.00 21.23 1.06
CA ASN A 162 -1.02 22.48 0.30
C ASN A 162 0.37 23.11 0.31
#